data_AF-A0A7Y1YXS3-F1
#
_entry.id   AF-A0A7Y1YXS3-F1
#
_cell.length_a   1.000
_cell.length_b   1.000
_cell.length_c   1.000
_cell.angle_alpha   90.00
_cell.angle_beta   90.00
_cell.angle_gamma   90.00
#
_symmetry.space_group_name_H-M   'P 1'
#
loop_
_entity.id
_entity.type
_entity.pdbx_description
1 polymer ?
#
loop_
_entity_poly.entity_id
_entity_poly.type
_entity_poly.pdbx_seq_one_letter_code
_entity_poly.pdbx_strand_id
1 'polypeptide(L)'
;MSNTVRIKEQLQRNAVALISLVIAISSLGYNTWRNEASEHNRNQRLLSMEVLRNVGELQQVVYHRHWDMDATDKGNPRTGWALVLTIKDLAQVLDGQVPVSGTGLWQVWDRNWQGLGPDRESYDEIIDAIATLRKDTHALLQSLD
;
A
#
# COMPACT_ATOMS: atom_id res chain seq x y z
N MET A 1 47.85 3.18 41.18
CA MET A 1 46.57 2.49 41.49
C MET A 1 45.68 3.45 42.30
N SER A 2 44.79 4.24 41.69
CA SER A 2 43.83 5.06 42.46
C SER A 2 42.58 5.54 41.68
N ASN A 3 42.57 5.50 40.34
CA ASN A 3 41.41 6.01 39.58
C ASN A 3 40.17 5.09 39.59
N THR A 4 40.34 3.78 39.73
CA THR A 4 39.23 2.82 39.65
C THR A 4 38.27 2.88 40.83
N VAL A 5 38.76 3.17 42.04
CA VAL A 5 37.93 3.31 43.24
C VAL A 5 37.02 4.54 43.13
N ARG A 6 37.56 5.66 42.62
CA ARG A 6 36.83 6.93 42.47
C ARG A 6 35.73 6.87 41.41
N ILE A 7 35.94 6.14 40.32
CA ILE A 7 34.93 5.92 39.26
C ILE A 7 33.77 5.08 39.80
N LYS A 8 34.06 4.02 40.56
CA LYS A 8 33.03 3.13 41.13
C LYS A 8 32.15 3.86 42.15
N GLU A 9 32.74 4.72 42.99
CA GLU A 9 32.01 5.56 43.93
C GLU A 9 31.14 6.62 43.24
N GLN A 10 31.64 7.26 42.17
CA GLN A 10 30.85 8.20 41.37
C GLN A 10 29.67 7.54 40.67
N LEU A 11 29.86 6.31 40.16
CA LEU A 11 28.80 5.50 39.59
C LEU A 11 27.73 5.12 40.63
N GLN A 12 28.14 4.71 41.83
CA GLN A 12 27.19 4.40 42.91
C GLN A 12 26.41 5.63 43.38
N ARG A 13 27.10 6.77 43.53
CA ARG A 13 26.47 8.02 43.98
C ARG A 13 25.47 8.58 42.97
N ASN A 14 25.71 8.37 41.67
CA ASN A 14 24.83 8.82 40.58
C ASN A 14 23.98 7.69 39.99
N ALA A 15 23.89 6.53 40.64
CA ALA A 15 23.24 5.35 40.08
C ALA A 15 21.78 5.63 39.68
N VAL A 16 21.03 6.36 40.52
CA VAL A 16 19.65 6.75 40.22
C VAL A 16 19.58 7.61 38.96
N ALA A 17 20.42 8.64 38.84
CA ALA A 17 20.44 9.51 37.68
C ALA A 17 20.84 8.76 36.39
N LEU A 18 21.82 7.85 36.47
CA LEU A 18 22.23 7.02 35.34
C LEU A 18 21.12 6.04 34.92
N ILE A 19 20.45 5.40 35.88
CA ILE A 19 19.30 4.52 35.61
C ILE A 19 18.17 5.33 34.98
N SER A 20 17.85 6.51 35.52
CA SER A 20 16.83 7.40 34.94
C SER A 20 17.17 7.82 33.51
N LEU A 21 18.44 8.13 33.23
CA LEU A 21 18.91 8.48 31.90
C LEU A 21 18.75 7.30 30.92
N VAL A 22 19.14 6.09 31.33
CA VAL A 22 18.97 4.88 30.51
C VAL A 22 17.50 4.64 30.22
N ILE A 23 16.63 4.71 31.24
CA ILE A 23 15.18 4.55 31.07
C ILE A 23 14.63 5.61 30.11
N ALA A 24 15.04 6.87 30.25
CA ALA A 24 14.58 7.96 29.39
C ALA A 24 14.97 7.72 27.91
N ILE A 25 16.22 7.33 27.65
CA ILE A 25 16.71 7.05 26.29
C ILE A 25 15.97 5.84 25.71
N SER A 26 15.82 4.75 26.47
CA SER A 26 15.10 3.56 26.03
C SER A 26 13.62 3.84 25.74
N SER A 27 12.96 4.61 26.60
CA SER A 27 11.55 5.01 26.43
C SER A 27 11.36 5.88 25.19
N LEU A 28 12.25 6.87 24.99
CA LEU A 28 12.20 7.72 23.80
C LEU A 28 12.43 6.91 22.53
N GLY A 29 13.45 6.04 22.51
CA GLY A 29 13.74 5.19 21.36
C GLY A 29 12.58 4.26 21.00
N TYR A 30 12.00 3.60 22.00
CA TYR A 30 10.83 2.73 21.80
C TYR A 30 9.61 3.51 21.28
N ASN A 31 9.32 4.68 21.87
CA ASN A 31 8.18 5.50 21.44
C ASN A 31 8.35 6.02 20.01
N THR A 32 9.56 6.45 19.64
CA THR A 32 9.85 6.91 18.27
C THR A 32 9.65 5.78 17.27
N TRP A 33 10.26 4.62 17.50
CA TRP A 33 10.11 3.46 16.62
C TRP A 33 8.65 3.02 16.49
N ARG A 34 7.93 2.90 17.61
CA ARG A 34 6.52 2.51 17.62
C ARG A 34 5.64 3.51 16.86
N ASN A 35 5.92 4.81 17.00
CA ASN A 35 5.17 5.86 16.29
C ASN A 35 5.43 5.77 14.78
N GLU A 36 6.69 5.62 14.36
CA GLU A 36 7.04 5.49 12.93
C GLU A 36 6.36 4.26 12.29
N ALA A 37 6.38 3.11 12.98
CA ALA A 37 5.67 1.91 12.53
C ALA A 37 4.15 2.14 12.41
N SER A 38 3.55 2.84 13.38
CA SER A 38 2.11 3.16 13.36
C SER A 38 1.74 4.12 12.22
N GLU A 39 2.58 5.13 11.96
CA GLU A 39 2.38 6.06 10.85
C GLU A 39 2.54 5.37 9.50
N HIS A 40 3.55 4.49 9.35
CA HIS A 40 3.71 3.65 8.16
C HIS A 40 2.46 2.82 7.90
N ASN A 41 1.98 2.06 8.89
CA ASN A 41 0.77 1.24 8.75
C ASN A 41 -0.48 2.08 8.41
N ARG A 42 -0.60 3.28 9.00
CA ARG A 42 -1.69 4.20 8.67
C ARG A 42 -1.64 4.67 7.22
N ASN A 43 -0.45 5.02 6.72
CA ASN A 43 -0.27 5.45 5.33
C ASN A 43 -0.58 4.31 4.34
N GLN A 44 -0.07 3.11 4.62
CA GLN A 44 -0.37 1.90 3.83
C GLN A 44 -1.88 1.63 3.78
N ARG A 45 -2.60 1.78 4.92
CA ARG A 45 -4.06 1.60 4.99
C ARG A 45 -4.81 2.64 4.15
N LEU A 46 -4.43 3.91 4.24
CA LEU A 46 -5.07 5.00 3.48
C LEU A 46 -4.90 4.79 1.97
N LEU A 47 -3.68 4.51 1.53
CA LEU A 47 -3.37 4.27 0.12
C LEU A 47 -4.05 3.00 -0.41
N SER A 48 -4.11 1.93 0.40
CA SER A 48 -4.82 0.70 0.02
C SER A 48 -6.32 0.94 -0.21
N MET A 49 -6.96 1.75 0.64
CA MET A 49 -8.37 2.12 0.44
C MET A 49 -8.58 2.95 -0.83
N GLU A 50 -7.63 3.84 -1.14
CA GLU A 50 -7.63 4.61 -2.38
C GLU A 50 -7.52 3.70 -3.62
N VAL A 51 -6.59 2.72 -3.60
CA VAL A 51 -6.47 1.70 -4.65
C VAL A 51 -7.77 0.93 -4.81
N LEU A 52 -8.36 0.42 -3.73
CA LEU A 52 -9.63 -0.32 -3.78
C LEU A 52 -10.77 0.49 -4.39
N ARG A 53 -10.84 1.80 -4.10
CA ARG A 53 -11.84 2.69 -4.71
C ARG A 53 -11.64 2.80 -6.21
N ASN A 54 -10.43 3.13 -6.66
CA ASN A 54 -10.12 3.28 -8.08
C ASN A 54 -10.30 1.95 -8.84
N VAL A 55 -9.97 0.82 -8.23
CA VAL A 55 -10.23 -0.52 -8.78
C VAL A 55 -11.73 -0.79 -8.94
N GLY A 56 -12.56 -0.33 -8.00
CA GLY A 56 -14.02 -0.39 -8.11
C GLY A 56 -14.57 0.47 -9.25
N GLU A 57 -14.04 1.69 -9.40
CA GLU A 57 -14.40 2.60 -10.50
C GLU A 57 -13.99 2.02 -11.87
N LEU A 58 -12.79 1.44 -11.97
CA LEU A 58 -12.33 0.78 -13.19
C LEU A 58 -13.24 -0.39 -13.57
N GLN A 59 -13.64 -1.19 -12.60
CA GLN A 59 -14.57 -2.30 -12.85
C GLN A 59 -15.91 -1.79 -13.41
N GLN A 60 -16.42 -0.65 -12.93
CA GLN A 60 -17.64 -0.04 -13.51
C GLN A 60 -17.43 0.38 -14.96
N VAL A 61 -16.28 0.97 -15.31
CA VAL A 61 -15.95 1.31 -16.70
C VAL A 61 -15.94 0.06 -17.58
N VAL A 62 -15.30 -1.01 -17.10
CA VAL A 62 -15.25 -2.31 -17.81
C VAL A 62 -16.66 -2.84 -18.06
N TYR A 63 -17.52 -2.75 -17.04
CA TYR A 63 -18.90 -3.23 -17.09
C TYR A 63 -19.76 -2.47 -18.10
N HIS A 64 -19.72 -1.12 -18.06
CA HIS A 64 -20.43 -0.29 -19.03
C HIS A 64 -19.93 -0.52 -20.46
N ARG A 65 -18.62 -0.71 -20.63
CA ARG A 65 -18.05 -0.94 -21.96
C ARG A 65 -18.47 -2.28 -22.55
N HIS A 66 -18.52 -3.33 -21.73
CA HIS A 66 -18.79 -4.70 -22.17
C HIS A 66 -20.28 -5.01 -22.30
N TRP A 67 -21.12 -4.64 -21.33
CA TRP A 67 -22.54 -5.01 -21.36
C TRP A 67 -23.44 -3.94 -21.97
N ASP A 68 -23.16 -2.66 -21.71
CA ASP A 68 -23.98 -1.57 -22.25
C ASP A 68 -23.48 -1.08 -23.61
N MET A 69 -22.34 -1.62 -24.08
CA MET A 69 -21.64 -1.19 -25.30
C MET A 69 -21.34 0.31 -25.34
N ASP A 70 -21.29 0.97 -24.18
CA ASP A 70 -21.02 2.40 -24.07
C ASP A 70 -19.52 2.65 -24.18
N ALA A 71 -19.07 3.11 -25.35
CA ALA A 71 -17.68 3.51 -25.57
C ALA A 71 -17.45 5.02 -25.37
N THR A 72 -18.52 5.79 -25.10
CA THR A 72 -18.50 7.26 -25.19
C THR A 72 -18.50 7.96 -23.84
N ASP A 73 -19.28 7.46 -22.88
CA ASP A 73 -19.46 8.09 -21.57
C ASP A 73 -18.87 7.21 -20.46
N LYS A 74 -19.67 6.33 -19.87
CA LYS A 74 -19.31 5.58 -18.66
C LYS A 74 -18.33 4.44 -18.93
N GLY A 75 -18.39 3.83 -20.11
CA GLY A 75 -17.45 2.79 -20.55
C GLY A 75 -16.31 3.33 -21.43
N ASN A 76 -16.06 4.64 -21.42
CA ASN A 76 -15.02 5.25 -22.24
C ASN A 76 -13.62 4.69 -21.89
N PRO A 77 -12.90 4.07 -22.86
CA PRO A 77 -11.59 3.49 -22.61
C PRO A 77 -10.53 4.49 -22.13
N ARG A 78 -10.67 5.78 -22.42
CA ARG A 78 -9.77 6.82 -21.91
C ARG A 78 -9.92 7.01 -20.40
N THR A 79 -11.14 6.90 -19.88
CA THR A 79 -11.40 6.88 -18.43
C THR A 79 -10.74 5.66 -17.79
N GLY A 80 -10.85 4.50 -18.42
CA GLY A 80 -10.17 3.28 -17.96
C GLY A 80 -8.65 3.41 -17.93
N TRP A 81 -8.04 3.98 -18.97
CA TRP A 81 -6.60 4.26 -19.00
C TRP A 81 -6.15 5.19 -17.86
N ALA A 82 -6.92 6.25 -17.58
CA ALA A 82 -6.62 7.16 -16.47
C ALA A 82 -6.64 6.41 -15.13
N LEU A 83 -7.68 5.62 -14.88
CA LEU A 83 -7.82 4.82 -13.66
C LEU A 83 -6.70 3.79 -13.51
N VAL A 84 -6.37 3.05 -14.56
CA VAL A 84 -5.29 2.04 -14.54
C VAL A 84 -3.93 2.67 -14.23
N LEU A 85 -3.64 3.86 -14.78
CA LEU A 85 -2.40 4.57 -14.48
C LEU A 85 -2.39 5.04 -13.02
N THR A 86 -3.47 5.65 -12.53
CA THR A 86 -3.60 6.06 -11.13
C THR A 86 -3.43 4.89 -10.17
N ILE A 87 -4.07 3.75 -10.47
CA ILE A 87 -3.94 2.52 -9.69
C ILE A 87 -2.49 2.06 -9.66
N LYS A 88 -1.82 2.02 -10.82
CA LYS A 88 -0.41 1.60 -10.92
C LYS A 88 0.49 2.50 -10.07
N ASP A 89 0.32 3.82 -10.18
CA ASP A 89 1.15 4.80 -9.47
C ASP A 89 0.96 4.69 -7.95
N LEU A 90 -0.28 4.55 -7.48
CA LEU A 90 -0.57 4.32 -6.06
C LEU A 90 -0.06 2.97 -5.57
N ALA A 91 -0.15 1.94 -6.41
CA ALA A 91 0.31 0.60 -6.04
C ALA A 91 1.83 0.55 -5.82
N GLN A 92 2.64 1.39 -6.49
CA GLN A 92 4.10 1.36 -6.35
C GLN A 92 4.61 1.77 -4.96
N VAL A 93 3.82 2.50 -4.18
CA VAL A 93 4.19 2.95 -2.83
C VAL A 93 3.64 2.05 -1.73
N LEU A 94 2.92 0.98 -2.11
CA LEU A 94 2.39 -0.02 -1.21
C LEU A 94 3.37 -1.19 -1.06
N ASP A 95 3.30 -1.85 0.10
CA ASP A 95 4.13 -3.01 0.40
C ASP A 95 3.55 -4.33 -0.18
N GLY A 96 4.34 -5.40 -0.10
CA GLY A 96 3.90 -6.75 -0.47
C GLY A 96 3.77 -6.96 -1.97
N GLN A 97 2.68 -7.60 -2.41
CA GLN A 97 2.46 -7.96 -3.82
C GLN A 97 1.71 -6.89 -4.62
N VAL A 98 1.20 -5.85 -3.96
CA VAL A 98 0.38 -4.81 -4.60
C VAL A 98 1.09 -4.08 -5.76
N PRO A 99 2.39 -3.72 -5.67
CA PRO A 99 3.11 -3.14 -6.81
C PRO A 99 3.16 -4.05 -8.05
N VAL A 100 3.27 -5.38 -7.82
CA VAL A 100 3.37 -6.38 -8.87
C VAL A 100 2.01 -6.55 -9.55
N SER A 101 0.93 -6.74 -8.80
CA SER A 101 -0.40 -6.87 -9.38
C SER A 101 -0.93 -5.56 -9.98
N GLY A 102 -0.55 -4.40 -9.45
CA GLY A 102 -0.83 -3.10 -10.09
C GLY A 102 -0.15 -2.94 -11.45
N THR A 103 1.10 -3.40 -11.58
CA THR A 103 1.79 -3.45 -12.87
C THR A 103 1.17 -4.49 -13.80
N GLY A 104 0.76 -5.64 -13.26
CA GLY A 104 0.07 -6.69 -14.01
C GLY A 104 -1.25 -6.21 -14.61
N LEU A 105 -2.07 -5.49 -13.84
CA LEU A 105 -3.30 -4.88 -14.34
C LEU A 105 -3.04 -3.91 -15.49
N TRP A 106 -2.00 -3.07 -15.37
CA TRP A 106 -1.62 -2.16 -16.46
C TRP A 106 -1.25 -2.92 -17.74
N GLN A 107 -0.49 -4.02 -17.64
CA GLN A 107 -0.11 -4.84 -18.80
C GLN A 107 -1.31 -5.53 -19.44
N VAL A 108 -2.23 -6.07 -18.64
CA VAL A 108 -3.45 -6.73 -19.14
C VAL A 108 -4.37 -5.71 -19.80
N TRP A 109 -4.52 -4.53 -19.21
CA TRP A 109 -5.28 -3.44 -19.83
C TRP A 109 -4.68 -3.02 -21.18
N ASP A 110 -3.37 -2.79 -21.24
CA ASP A 110 -2.66 -2.39 -22.47
C ASP A 110 -2.94 -3.33 -23.65
N ARG A 111 -2.96 -4.64 -23.37
CA ARG A 111 -3.23 -5.66 -24.38
C ARG A 111 -4.71 -5.78 -24.79
N ASN A 112 -5.63 -5.60 -23.85
CA ASN A 112 -7.03 -6.02 -24.04
C ASN A 112 -8.05 -4.88 -24.18
N TRP A 113 -7.68 -3.63 -23.90
CA TRP A 113 -8.64 -2.52 -23.85
C TRP A 113 -9.42 -2.30 -25.17
N GLN A 114 -8.82 -2.64 -26.32
CA GLN A 114 -9.47 -2.51 -27.62
C GLN A 114 -10.61 -3.51 -27.81
N GLY A 115 -10.46 -4.72 -27.27
CA GLY A 115 -11.43 -5.82 -27.39
C GLY A 115 -12.57 -5.76 -26.37
N LEU A 116 -12.40 -4.99 -25.29
CA LEU A 116 -13.24 -4.95 -24.09
C LEU A 116 -14.78 -4.88 -24.30
N GLY A 117 -15.22 -4.28 -25.42
CA GLY A 117 -16.63 -4.29 -25.79
C GLY A 117 -17.11 -5.66 -26.27
N PRO A 118 -16.79 -6.03 -27.52
CA PRO A 118 -17.32 -7.26 -28.12
C PRO A 118 -16.63 -8.55 -27.67
N ASP A 119 -15.39 -8.47 -27.20
CA ASP A 119 -14.59 -9.65 -26.88
C ASP A 119 -14.71 -10.02 -25.40
N ARG A 120 -15.23 -11.23 -25.17
CA ARG A 120 -15.37 -11.79 -23.83
C ARG A 120 -14.03 -12.17 -23.22
N GLU A 121 -13.06 -12.61 -24.02
CA GLU A 121 -11.73 -12.97 -23.52
C GLU A 121 -11.03 -11.74 -22.94
N SER A 122 -11.01 -10.63 -23.70
CA SER A 122 -10.52 -9.33 -23.22
C SER A 122 -11.18 -8.87 -21.91
N TYR A 123 -12.50 -9.07 -21.78
CA TYR A 123 -13.25 -8.73 -20.57
C TYR A 123 -12.83 -9.62 -19.38
N ASP A 124 -12.81 -10.95 -19.58
CA ASP A 124 -12.50 -11.91 -18.52
C ASP A 124 -11.05 -11.71 -18.00
N GLU A 125 -10.07 -11.50 -18.89
CA GLU A 125 -8.68 -11.22 -18.51
C GLU A 125 -8.54 -9.96 -17.64
N ILE A 126 -9.23 -8.87 -18.01
CA ILE A 126 -9.17 -7.62 -17.25
C ILE A 126 -9.85 -7.77 -15.88
N ILE A 127 -10.98 -8.48 -15.81
CA ILE A 127 -11.66 -8.74 -14.54
C ILE A 127 -10.82 -9.60 -13.61
N ASP A 128 -10.12 -10.60 -14.13
CA ASP A 128 -9.21 -11.43 -13.34
C ASP A 128 -8.01 -10.64 -12.82
N ALA A 129 -7.47 -9.72 -13.63
CA ALA A 129 -6.40 -8.81 -13.20
C ALA A 129 -6.88 -7.85 -12.09
N ILE A 130 -8.09 -7.29 -12.23
CA ILE A 130 -8.75 -6.46 -11.22
C ILE A 130 -8.95 -7.26 -9.91
N ALA A 131 -9.41 -8.51 -10.02
CA ALA A 131 -9.64 -9.39 -8.86
C ALA A 131 -8.33 -9.74 -8.15
N THR A 132 -7.25 -9.99 -8.91
CA THR A 132 -5.91 -10.26 -8.37
C THR A 132 -5.39 -9.08 -7.57
N LEU A 133 -5.41 -7.87 -8.14
CA LEU A 133 -4.99 -6.67 -7.43
C LEU A 133 -5.82 -6.39 -6.17
N ARG A 134 -7.14 -6.59 -6.25
CA ARG A 134 -8.04 -6.46 -5.10
C ARG A 134 -7.67 -7.44 -3.98
N LYS A 135 -7.41 -8.70 -4.33
CA LYS A 135 -6.98 -9.74 -3.38
C LYS A 135 -5.67 -9.36 -2.70
N ASP A 136 -4.67 -8.94 -3.46
CA ASP A 136 -3.37 -8.56 -2.90
C ASP A 136 -3.47 -7.33 -2.00
N THR A 137 -4.30 -6.36 -2.37
CA THR A 137 -4.55 -5.16 -1.57
C THR A 137 -5.27 -5.51 -0.25
N HIS A 138 -6.21 -6.45 -0.26
CA HIS A 138 -6.82 -6.97 0.96
C HIS A 138 -5.83 -7.75 1.83
N ALA A 139 -4.96 -8.55 1.22
CA ALA A 139 -3.93 -9.28 1.95
C ALA A 139 -2.97 -8.32 2.67
N LEU A 140 -2.56 -7.22 2.00
CA LEU A 140 -1.79 -6.15 2.63
C LEU A 140 -2.57 -5.53 3.81
N LEU A 141 -3.83 -5.14 3.61
CA LEU A 141 -4.64 -4.57 4.70
C LEU A 141 -4.75 -5.48 5.93
N GLN A 142 -4.80 -6.79 5.71
CA GLN A 142 -4.83 -7.79 6.79
C GLN A 142 -3.49 -7.97 7.51
N SER A 143 -2.38 -7.61 6.88
CA SER A 143 -1.04 -7.68 7.49
C SER A 143 -0.62 -6.41 8.25
N LEU A 144 -1.40 -5.33 8.15
CA LEU A 144 -1.11 -4.09 8.87
C LEU A 144 -1.66 -4.15 10.29
N ASP A 145 -0.75 -4.35 11.26
CA ASP A 145 -1.04 -4.26 12.70
C ASP A 145 -1.58 -2.89 13.13
#